data_AF-A0A7W0LY33-F1
#
_entry.id   AF-A0A7W0LY33-F1
#
_cell.length_a   1.000
_cell.length_b   1.000
_cell.length_c   1.000
_cell.angle_alpha   90.00
_cell.angle_beta   90.00
_cell.angle_gamma   90.00
#
_symmetry.space_group_name_H-M   'P 1'
#
loop_
_entity.id
_entity.type
_entity.pdbx_description
1 polymer ?
#
loop_
_entity_poly.entity_id
_entity_poly.type
_entity_poly.pdbx_seq_one_letter_code
_entity_poly.pdbx_strand_id
1 'polypeptide(L)'
;MSDPAELPIFKYYPDPVAGGSVEASDAACAGCKRRRGFISPSLLYAEKVPDDARFCPWCIADGSATALLAAPSTNSLRERRMTRATR
;
A
#
# COMPACT_ATOMS: atom_id res chain seq x y z
N MET A 1 -3.88 4.62 17.24
CA MET A 1 -2.59 3.95 16.93
C MET A 1 -2.85 2.46 16.98
N SER A 2 -2.77 1.73 15.86
CA SER A 2 -2.88 0.27 15.88
C SER A 2 -1.49 -0.31 16.11
N ASP A 3 -1.35 -1.06 17.20
CA ASP A 3 -0.13 -1.78 17.61
C ASP A 3 0.32 -2.80 16.54
N PRO A 4 1.64 -3.06 16.43
CA PRO A 4 2.21 -4.04 15.51
C PRO A 4 1.98 -5.50 15.92
N ALA A 5 1.34 -5.77 17.07
CA ALA A 5 1.25 -7.11 17.63
C ALA A 5 0.12 -7.97 17.07
N GLU A 6 -0.91 -7.38 16.44
CA GLU A 6 -2.09 -8.13 16.01
C GLU A 6 -2.48 -7.77 14.57
N LEU A 7 -2.64 -8.80 13.73
CA LEU A 7 -3.14 -8.65 12.37
C LEU A 7 -4.59 -8.18 12.41
N PRO A 8 -5.03 -7.37 11.43
CA PRO A 8 -6.43 -6.99 11.34
C PRO A 8 -7.32 -8.23 11.12
N ILE A 9 -8.52 -8.20 11.69
CA ILE A 9 -9.50 -9.27 11.55
C ILE A 9 -10.14 -9.18 10.17
N PHE A 10 -9.96 -10.21 9.35
CA PHE A 10 -10.65 -10.35 8.08
C PHE A 10 -11.84 -11.29 8.24
N LYS A 11 -13.07 -10.78 8.08
CA LYS A 11 -14.32 -11.53 8.27
C LYS A 11 -14.34 -12.89 7.55
N TYR A 12 -13.75 -12.97 6.37
CA TYR A 12 -13.74 -14.16 5.51
C TYR A 12 -12.42 -14.95 5.54
N TYR A 13 -11.41 -14.43 6.23
CA TYR A 13 -10.07 -15.03 6.34
C TYR A 13 -9.65 -15.04 7.81
N PRO A 14 -10.15 -16.01 8.61
CA PRO A 14 -9.89 -16.06 10.05
C PRO A 14 -8.41 -16.27 10.39
N ASP A 15 -7.65 -16.95 9.52
CA ASP A 15 -6.18 -17.01 9.59
C ASP A 15 -5.57 -16.58 8.24
N PRO A 16 -5.27 -15.28 8.07
CA PRO A 16 -4.79 -14.75 6.81
C PRO A 16 -3.33 -15.15 6.51
N VAL A 17 -2.56 -15.56 7.54
CA VAL A 17 -1.18 -16.02 7.38
C VAL A 17 -1.15 -17.47 6.92
N ALA A 18 -1.90 -18.35 7.61
CA ALA A 18 -2.01 -19.76 7.19
C ALA A 18 -2.67 -19.88 5.81
N GLY A 19 -3.60 -18.98 5.47
CA GLY A 19 -4.22 -18.90 4.15
C GLY A 19 -3.34 -18.27 3.06
N GLY A 20 -2.12 -17.83 3.37
CA GLY A 20 -1.17 -17.25 2.41
C GLY A 20 -1.56 -15.88 1.85
N SER A 21 -2.59 -15.23 2.38
CA SER A 21 -3.02 -13.88 1.99
C SER A 21 -2.18 -12.78 2.65
N VAL A 22 -1.41 -13.14 3.68
CA VAL A 22 -0.46 -12.30 4.40
C VAL A 22 0.83 -13.09 4.61
N GLU A 23 1.96 -12.48 4.28
CA GLU A 23 3.30 -13.02 4.47
C GLU A 23 4.12 -12.15 5.43
N ALA A 24 4.99 -12.78 6.22
CA ALA A 24 5.97 -12.05 6.99
C ALA A 24 7.01 -11.42 6.04
N SER A 25 7.28 -10.13 6.21
CA SER A 25 8.18 -9.37 5.34
C SER A 25 8.71 -8.14 6.04
N ASP A 26 9.98 -7.81 5.77
CA ASP A 26 10.63 -6.58 6.23
C ASP A 26 10.42 -5.40 5.26
N ALA A 27 9.71 -5.62 4.14
CA ALA A 27 9.46 -4.61 3.12
C ALA A 27 8.60 -3.46 3.66
N ALA A 28 8.81 -2.27 3.08
CA ALA A 28 7.99 -1.10 3.39
C ALA A 28 6.69 -1.13 2.58
N CYS A 29 5.56 -0.85 3.22
CA CYS A 29 4.27 -0.74 2.55
C CYS A 29 4.27 0.37 1.49
N ALA A 30 3.83 0.08 0.26
CA ALA A 30 3.75 1.03 -0.84
C ALA A 30 2.84 2.23 -0.52
N GLY A 31 1.80 2.05 0.30
CA GLY A 31 0.90 3.11 0.75
C GLY A 31 1.44 3.92 1.92
N CYS A 32 1.50 3.32 3.13
CA CYS A 32 1.87 4.07 4.33
C CYS A 32 3.38 4.19 4.60
N LYS A 33 4.23 3.59 3.77
CA LYS A 33 5.71 3.60 3.87
C LYS A 33 6.30 3.02 5.16
N ARG A 34 5.49 2.35 5.99
CA ARG A 34 5.93 1.70 7.23
C ARG A 34 6.35 0.24 6.99
N ARG A 35 7.37 -0.21 7.72
CA ARG A 35 7.78 -1.62 7.85
C ARG A 35 7.10 -2.20 9.08
N ARG A 36 6.10 -3.06 8.87
CA ARG A 36 5.25 -3.61 9.95
C ARG A 36 5.46 -5.11 10.17
N GLY A 37 6.44 -5.72 9.50
CA GLY A 37 6.72 -7.15 9.60
C GLY A 37 5.81 -8.03 8.74
N PHE A 38 4.77 -7.46 8.12
CA PHE A 38 3.83 -8.19 7.28
C PHE A 38 3.43 -7.42 6.03
N ILE A 39 3.30 -8.16 4.93
CA ILE A 39 2.84 -7.70 3.63
C ILE A 39 1.76 -8.67 3.15
N SER A 40 0.79 -8.18 2.40
CA SER A 40 -0.13 -9.04 1.66
C SER A 40 0.40 -9.22 0.24
N PRO A 41 0.93 -10.40 -0.12
CA PRO A 41 1.32 -10.69 -1.49
C PRO A 41 0.04 -10.80 -2.32
N SER A 42 -0.13 -9.90 -3.30
CA SER A 42 -1.11 -9.89 -4.40
C SER A 42 -2.55 -10.36 -4.08
N LEU A 43 -3.59 -9.53 -4.21
CA LEU A 43 -4.26 -9.27 -5.50
C LEU A 43 -5.07 -7.98 -5.37
N LEU A 44 -4.42 -6.83 -5.32
CA LEU A 44 -5.15 -5.58 -5.53
C LEU A 44 -5.56 -5.56 -7.00
N TYR A 45 -6.85 -5.76 -7.26
CA TYR A 45 -7.41 -5.56 -8.58
C TYR A 45 -7.58 -4.06 -8.80
N ALA A 46 -6.67 -3.47 -9.57
CA ALA A 46 -6.77 -2.08 -10.01
C ALA A 46 -6.25 -1.97 -11.44
N GLU A 47 -6.68 -0.92 -12.15
CA GLU A 47 -6.27 -0.67 -13.54
C GLU A 47 -4.74 -0.56 -13.67
N LYS A 48 -4.07 -0.03 -12.64
CA LYS A 48 -2.62 0.08 -12.57
C LYS A 48 -2.14 -0.23 -11.16
N VAL A 49 -1.39 -1.31 -11.01
CA VAL A 49 -0.61 -1.64 -9.80
C VAL A 49 0.83 -1.84 -10.24
N PRO A 50 1.82 -1.15 -9.66
CA PRO A 50 3.23 -1.45 -9.93
C PRO A 50 3.56 -2.90 -9.59
N ASP A 51 4.38 -3.57 -10.40
CA ASP A 51 4.73 -5.00 -10.23
C ASP A 51 5.40 -5.31 -8.88
N ASP A 52 6.07 -4.32 -8.31
CA ASP A 52 6.77 -4.36 -7.03
C ASP A 52 5.95 -3.81 -5.85
N ALA A 53 4.72 -3.32 -6.09
CA ALA A 53 3.91 -2.75 -5.05
C ALA A 53 3.47 -3.82 -4.03
N ARG A 54 3.87 -3.61 -2.77
CA ARG A 54 3.54 -4.47 -1.63
C ARG A 54 2.80 -3.64 -0.59
N PHE A 55 1.60 -4.05 -0.19
CA PHE A 55 0.80 -3.34 0.82
C PHE A 55 0.72 -4.12 2.11
N CYS A 56 0.67 -3.42 3.24
CA CYS A 56 0.51 -4.07 4.53
C CYS A 56 -0.97 -4.39 4.81
N PRO A 57 -1.26 -5.44 5.60
CA PRO A 57 -2.62 -5.88 5.91
C PRO A 57 -3.51 -4.77 6.47
N TRP A 58 -2.95 -3.87 7.28
CA TRP A 58 -3.69 -2.74 7.85
C TRP A 58 -4.18 -1.73 6.82
N CYS A 59 -3.38 -1.42 5.79
CA CYS A 59 -3.80 -0.50 4.73
C CYS A 59 -4.87 -1.12 3.81
N ILE A 60 -4.93 -2.45 3.75
CA ILE A 60 -5.99 -3.17 3.05
C ILE A 60 -7.26 -3.15 3.91
N ALA A 61 -7.14 -3.43 5.21
CA ALA A 61 -8.25 -3.44 6.14
C ALA A 61 -8.92 -2.07 6.33
N ASP A 62 -8.15 -0.98 6.34
CA ASP A 62 -8.67 0.39 6.49
C ASP A 62 -9.05 1.06 5.16
N GLY A 63 -8.80 0.41 4.02
CA GLY A 63 -9.11 0.92 2.68
C GLY A 63 -8.13 1.95 2.12
N SER A 64 -7.06 2.32 2.85
CA SER A 64 -6.05 3.29 2.39
C SER A 64 -5.31 2.82 1.14
N ALA A 65 -5.07 1.52 1.00
CA ALA A 65 -4.44 0.96 -0.20
C ALA A 65 -5.33 1.16 -1.44
N THR A 66 -6.63 0.89 -1.31
CA THR A 66 -7.62 1.10 -2.37
C THR A 66 -7.74 2.58 -2.74
N ALA A 67 -7.81 3.47 -1.75
CA ALA A 67 -7.88 4.91 -1.97
C ALA A 67 -6.67 5.44 -2.76
N LEU A 68 -5.47 4.90 -2.47
CA LEU A 68 -4.25 5.25 -3.19
C LEU A 68 -4.31 4.82 -4.67
N LEU A 69 -4.81 3.62 -4.95
CA LEU A 69 -4.88 3.06 -6.31
C LEU A 69 -6.02 3.68 -7.13
N ALA A 70 -7.10 4.10 -6.49
CA ALA A 70 -8.23 4.76 -7.13
C ALA A 70 -7.97 6.25 -7.44
N ALA A 71 -6.98 6.86 -6.79
CA ALA A 71 -6.60 8.23 -7.09
C ALA A 71 -6.06 8.33 -8.52
N PRO A 72 -6.44 9.36 -9.31
CA PRO A 72 -5.87 9.57 -10.62
C PRO A 72 -4.34 9.67 -10.47
N SER A 73 -3.59 8.92 -11.29
CA SER A 73 -2.14 8.88 -11.23
C SER A 73 -1.57 10.28 -11.47
N THR A 74 -1.34 11.06 -10.42
CA THR A 74 -0.71 12.37 -10.51
C THR A 74 0.80 12.19 -10.66
N ASN A 75 1.23 11.56 -11.76
CA ASN A 75 2.61 11.66 -12.22
C ASN A 75 2.83 13.04 -12.85
N SER A 76 2.75 14.11 -12.04
CA SER A 76 2.96 15.48 -12.50
C SER A 76 3.39 16.45 -11.39
N LEU A 77 4.17 15.98 -10.40
CA LEU A 77 4.87 16.87 -9.48
C LEU A 77 6.39 16.67 -9.52
N ARG A 78 6.97 16.81 -10.72
CA ARG A 78 8.36 17.24 -10.86
C ARG A 78 8.59 18.09 -12.11
N GLU A 79 7.78 19.12 -12.32
CA GLU A 79 8.04 20.10 -13.39
C GLU A 79 7.43 21.48 -13.09
N ARG A 80 7.80 22.08 -11.95
CA ARG A 80 7.66 23.53 -11.76
C ARG A 80 8.86 24.08 -11.00
N ARG A 81 9.85 24.58 -11.73
CA ARG A 81 10.68 25.78 -11.44
C ARG A 81 11.79 25.88 -12.47
N MET A 82 11.51 26.46 -13.63
CA MET A 82 12.48 27.23 -14.44
C MET A 82 11.77 27.85 -15.66
N THR A 83 11.01 28.91 -15.42
CA THR A 83 10.75 29.99 -16.40
C THR A 83 10.36 31.25 -15.64
N ARG A 84 11.30 31.74 -14.84
CA ARG A 84 11.37 33.15 -14.47
C ARG A 84 12.77 33.64 -14.84
N ALA A 85 12.96 33.96 -16.12
CA ALA A 85 14.04 34.83 -16.60
C ALA A 85 13.98 34.91 -18.13
N THR A 86 13.12 35.78 -18.66
CA THR A 86 13.56 36.59 -19.80
C THR A 86 12.92 37.96 -19.67
N ARG A 87 13.82 38.95 -19.71
CA ARG A 87 13.58 40.39 -19.69
C ARG A 87 12.64 40.84 -20.80
#